data_AF-A0A3M1ZW67-F1
#
_entry.id   AF-A0A3M1ZW67-F1
#
_cell.length_a   1.000
_cell.length_b   1.000
_cell.length_c   1.000
_cell.angle_alpha   90.00
_cell.angle_beta   90.00
_cell.angle_gamma   90.00
#
_symmetry.space_group_name_H-M   'P 1'
#
loop_
_entity.id
_entity.type
_entity.pdbx_description
1 polymer ?
#
loop_
_entity_poly.entity_id
_entity_poly.type
_entity_poly.pdbx_seq_one_letter_code
_entity_poly.pdbx_strand_id
1 'polypeptide(L)'
;MSSLMLTLRESMRYRGRSGHWSWLAHRISGLAILGFLVIHVWDTANAFFYPEVYQWSLAVFKHPFFGLGEIGIMAAVLYHAFNGIRITLLDFKPEWWKYQQKSATIVWVLFFVIFIPIALLMFSNIISHCSELAAEGASCWTIPRLSDFLQ
;
A
#
# COMPACT_ATOMS: atom_id res chain seq x y z
N MET A 1 39.36 9.33 -7.30
CA MET A 1 38.03 8.70 -7.51
C MET A 1 36.97 9.74 -7.17
N SER A 2 35.98 9.98 -8.04
CA SER A 2 34.95 11.00 -7.81
C SER A 2 34.15 10.71 -6.53
N SER A 3 33.94 11.74 -5.70
CA SER A 3 33.13 11.67 -4.46
C SER A 3 31.75 11.05 -4.68
N LEU A 4 31.15 11.29 -5.85
CA LEU A 4 29.86 10.76 -6.25
C LEU A 4 29.91 9.23 -6.43
N MET A 5 30.98 8.74 -7.04
CA MET A 5 31.19 7.31 -7.29
C MET A 5 31.47 6.54 -5.98
N LEU A 6 32.20 7.15 -5.05
CA LEU A 6 32.41 6.59 -3.71
C LEU A 6 31.10 6.55 -2.91
N THR A 7 30.31 7.62 -2.96
CA THR A 7 29.00 7.69 -2.28
C THR A 7 28.03 6.63 -2.80
N LEU A 8 27.93 6.46 -4.12
CA LEU A 8 27.09 5.42 -4.73
C LEU A 8 27.56 4.02 -4.35
N ARG A 9 28.88 3.78 -4.43
CA ARG A 9 29.46 2.45 -4.14
C ARG A 9 29.28 2.06 -2.68
N GLU A 10 29.54 2.98 -1.75
CA GLU A 10 29.36 2.71 -0.32
C GLU A 10 27.88 2.65 0.08
N SER A 11 27.00 3.45 -0.54
CA SER A 11 25.56 3.31 -0.33
C SER A 11 25.04 1.96 -0.79
N MET A 12 25.49 1.45 -1.94
CA MET A 12 25.14 0.09 -2.40
C MET A 12 25.76 -1.01 -1.53
N ARG A 13 26.91 -0.75 -0.90
CA ARG A 13 27.58 -1.69 0.00
C ARG A 13 26.91 -1.75 1.38
N TYR A 14 26.21 -0.70 1.79
CA TYR A 14 25.51 -0.65 3.07
C TYR A 14 24.35 -1.65 3.12
N ARG A 15 24.45 -2.66 4.00
CA ARG A 15 23.47 -3.76 4.08
C ARG A 15 22.24 -3.42 4.95
N GLY A 16 22.22 -2.25 5.58
CA GLY A 16 21.17 -1.86 6.52
C GLY A 16 21.19 -2.65 7.83
N ARG A 17 20.87 -1.98 8.95
CA ARG A 17 20.40 -2.66 10.17
C ARG A 17 18.87 -2.62 10.22
N SER A 18 18.25 -3.37 11.13
CA SER A 18 16.78 -3.41 11.31
C SER A 18 16.14 -2.02 11.39
N GLY A 19 16.83 -1.05 12.02
CA GLY A 19 16.40 0.35 12.07
C GLY A 19 16.33 1.03 10.71
N HIS A 20 17.30 0.78 9.81
CA HIS A 20 17.32 1.36 8.47
C HIS A 20 16.17 0.85 7.62
N TRP A 21 15.90 -0.46 7.66
CA TRP A 21 14.75 -1.07 6.99
C TRP A 21 13.43 -0.52 7.52
N SER A 22 13.32 -0.36 8.84
CA SER A 22 12.10 0.18 9.44
C SER A 22 11.84 1.63 9.01
N TRP A 23 12.89 2.44 8.93
CA TRP A 23 12.85 3.82 8.45
C TRP A 23 12.46 3.90 6.97
N LEU A 24 13.09 3.09 6.12
CA LEU A 24 12.83 3.09 4.67
C LEU A 24 11.38 2.69 4.39
N ALA A 25 10.92 1.61 5.01
CA ALA A 25 9.55 1.14 4.87
C ALA A 25 8.53 2.19 5.34
N HIS A 26 8.83 2.95 6.41
CA HIS A 26 7.91 3.98 6.92
C HIS A 26 7.77 5.16 5.94
N ARG A 27 8.87 5.56 5.30
CA ARG A 27 8.85 6.62 4.29
C ARG A 27 8.15 6.19 3.01
N ILE A 28 8.48 5.00 2.50
CA ILE A 28 7.86 4.48 1.28
C ILE A 28 6.36 4.29 1.49
N SER A 29 5.94 3.72 2.63
CA SER A 29 4.51 3.59 2.95
C SER A 29 3.83 4.95 3.07
N GLY A 30 4.44 5.94 3.70
CA GLY A 30 3.89 7.30 3.77
C GLY A 30 3.70 7.95 2.40
N LEU A 31 4.68 7.81 1.50
CA LEU A 31 4.56 8.29 0.12
C LEU A 31 3.48 7.55 -0.67
N ALA A 32 3.37 6.23 -0.49
CA ALA A 32 2.32 5.42 -1.11
C ALA A 32 0.92 5.85 -0.64
N ILE A 33 0.74 6.07 0.67
CA ILE A 33 -0.51 6.55 1.25
C ILE A 33 -0.84 7.96 0.76
N LEU A 34 0.14 8.86 0.70
CA LEU A 34 -0.07 10.21 0.17
C LEU A 34 -0.52 10.17 -1.31
N GLY A 35 0.15 9.38 -2.13
CA GLY A 35 -0.22 9.19 -3.55
C GLY A 35 -1.63 8.62 -3.68
N PHE A 36 -1.95 7.58 -2.91
CA PHE A 36 -3.30 7.02 -2.84
C PHE A 36 -4.32 8.08 -2.42
N LEU A 37 -4.05 8.86 -1.38
CA LEU A 37 -4.98 9.85 -0.84
C LEU A 37 -5.32 10.93 -1.87
N VAL A 38 -4.33 11.40 -2.65
CA VAL A 38 -4.57 12.36 -3.74
C VAL A 38 -5.51 11.79 -4.78
N ILE A 39 -5.24 10.57 -5.27
CA ILE A 39 -6.08 9.89 -6.27
C ILE A 39 -7.48 9.61 -5.69
N HIS A 40 -7.55 9.14 -4.45
CA HIS A 40 -8.77 8.76 -3.76
C HIS A 40 -9.72 9.94 -3.53
N VAL A 41 -9.19 11.09 -3.08
CA VAL A 41 -9.99 12.30 -2.88
C VAL A 41 -10.52 12.82 -4.23
N TRP A 42 -9.68 12.83 -5.26
CA TRP A 42 -10.10 13.23 -6.61
C TRP A 42 -11.20 12.31 -7.15
N ASP A 43 -11.01 11.00 -7.05
CA ASP A 43 -11.99 10.02 -7.51
C ASP A 43 -13.32 10.12 -6.74
N THR A 44 -13.27 10.18 -5.41
CA THR A 44 -14.47 10.30 -4.58
C THR A 44 -15.20 11.61 -4.81
N ALA A 45 -14.49 12.70 -5.12
CA ALA A 45 -15.12 13.97 -5.50
C ALA A 45 -15.94 13.84 -6.79
N ASN A 46 -15.51 13.00 -7.74
CA ASN A 46 -16.27 12.77 -8.98
C ASN A 46 -17.63 12.13 -8.71
N ALA A 47 -17.86 11.46 -7.57
CA ALA A 47 -19.19 10.97 -7.21
C ALA A 47 -20.24 12.10 -7.16
N PHE A 48 -19.81 13.34 -6.89
CA PHE A 48 -20.66 14.53 -6.93
C PHE A 48 -20.52 15.31 -8.25
N PHE A 49 -19.29 15.55 -8.70
CA PHE A 49 -19.05 16.45 -9.84
C PHE A 49 -19.24 15.81 -11.21
N TYR A 50 -18.88 14.53 -11.37
CA TYR A 50 -18.91 13.78 -12.64
C TYR A 50 -19.30 12.32 -12.38
N PRO A 51 -20.59 12.06 -12.08
CA PRO A 51 -21.04 10.73 -11.64
C PRO A 51 -20.74 9.62 -12.63
N GLU A 52 -20.76 9.90 -13.94
CA GLU A 52 -20.46 8.93 -15.00
C GLU A 52 -18.99 8.49 -14.94
N VAL A 53 -18.08 9.46 -14.71
CA VAL A 53 -16.64 9.19 -14.55
C VAL A 53 -16.39 8.38 -13.28
N TYR A 54 -17.12 8.65 -12.21
CA TYR A 54 -17.04 7.88 -10.97
C TYR A 54 -17.53 6.42 -11.13
N GLN A 55 -18.64 6.20 -11.85
CA GLN A 55 -19.08 4.84 -12.14
C GLN A 55 -18.06 4.07 -13.00
N TRP A 56 -17.47 4.75 -13.98
CA TRP A 56 -16.41 4.18 -14.79
C TRP A 56 -15.16 3.83 -13.95
N SER A 57 -14.69 4.73 -13.08
CA SER A 57 -13.51 4.48 -12.25
C SER A 57 -13.74 3.32 -11.26
N LEU A 58 -14.93 3.21 -10.66
CA LEU A 58 -15.31 2.05 -9.85
C LEU A 58 -15.24 0.74 -10.64
N ALA A 59 -15.65 0.75 -11.91
CA ALA A 59 -15.53 -0.43 -12.77
C ALA A 59 -14.06 -0.73 -13.10
N VAL A 60 -13.22 0.29 -13.32
CA VAL A 60 -11.77 0.12 -13.54
C VAL A 60 -11.08 -0.47 -12.31
N PHE A 61 -11.42 -0.02 -11.10
CA PHE A 61 -10.79 -0.51 -9.86
C PHE A 61 -11.08 -1.98 -9.54
N LYS A 62 -12.15 -2.56 -10.12
CA LYS A 62 -12.41 -4.01 -10.05
C LYS A 62 -11.43 -4.85 -10.88
N HIS A 63 -10.63 -4.24 -11.74
CA HIS A 63 -9.62 -4.96 -12.52
C HIS A 63 -8.55 -5.53 -11.57
N PRO A 64 -8.10 -6.80 -11.74
CA PRO A 64 -7.20 -7.49 -10.81
C PRO A 64 -5.92 -6.74 -10.46
N PHE A 65 -5.37 -5.98 -11.42
CA PHE A 65 -4.20 -5.13 -11.18
C PHE A 65 -4.44 -4.09 -10.07
N PHE A 66 -5.59 -3.43 -10.06
CA PHE A 66 -5.95 -2.46 -9.01
C PHE A 66 -6.28 -3.17 -7.71
N GLY A 67 -6.93 -4.34 -7.75
CA GLY A 67 -7.13 -5.18 -6.56
C GLY A 67 -5.83 -5.60 -5.88
N LEU A 68 -4.79 -5.96 -6.64
CA LEU A 68 -3.45 -6.19 -6.07
C LEU A 68 -2.84 -4.89 -5.50
N GLY A 69 -3.10 -3.75 -6.15
CA GLY A 69 -2.74 -2.43 -5.64
C GLY A 69 -3.40 -2.11 -4.30
N GLU A 70 -4.68 -2.45 -4.12
CA GLU A 70 -5.41 -2.29 -2.86
C GLU A 70 -4.79 -3.12 -1.73
N ILE A 71 -4.37 -4.37 -2.00
CA ILE A 71 -3.61 -5.18 -1.04
C ILE A 71 -2.30 -4.48 -0.66
N GLY A 72 -1.60 -3.89 -1.64
CA GLY A 72 -0.38 -3.12 -1.42
C GLY A 72 -0.60 -1.87 -0.56
N ILE A 73 -1.67 -1.11 -0.82
CA ILE A 73 -2.02 0.06 -0.01
C ILE A 73 -2.46 -0.34 1.40
N MET A 74 -3.19 -1.44 1.56
CA MET A 74 -3.51 -2.01 2.88
C MET A 74 -2.23 -2.33 3.67
N ALA A 75 -1.24 -2.95 3.02
CA ALA A 75 0.06 -3.21 3.64
C ALA A 75 0.76 -1.90 4.06
N ALA A 76 0.75 -0.89 3.19
CA ALA A 76 1.35 0.41 3.46
C ALA A 76 0.70 1.09 4.67
N VAL A 77 -0.63 1.19 4.70
CA VAL A 77 -1.39 1.82 5.80
C VAL A 77 -1.11 1.10 7.12
N LEU A 78 -1.21 -0.23 7.15
CA LEU A 78 -1.06 -0.99 8.38
C LEU A 78 0.35 -0.87 8.97
N TYR A 79 1.37 -1.03 8.13
CA TYR A 79 2.75 -0.86 8.58
C TYR A 79 3.04 0.58 9.00
N HIS A 80 2.56 1.57 8.23
CA HIS A 80 2.79 2.99 8.52
C HIS A 80 2.19 3.37 9.88
N ALA A 81 0.98 2.92 10.17
CA ALA A 81 0.30 3.14 11.45
C ALA A 81 1.07 2.50 12.61
N PHE A 82 1.37 1.20 12.54
CA PHE A 82 2.08 0.53 13.64
C PHE A 82 3.48 1.08 13.89
N ASN A 83 4.25 1.34 12.83
CA ASN A 83 5.59 1.91 13.00
C ASN A 83 5.52 3.38 13.42
N GLY A 84 4.52 4.15 12.98
CA GLY A 84 4.27 5.52 13.44
C GLY A 84 4.01 5.58 14.94
N ILE A 85 3.09 4.74 15.44
CA ILE A 85 2.81 4.61 16.88
C ILE A 85 4.08 4.24 17.65
N ARG A 86 4.85 3.26 17.16
CA ARG A 86 6.14 2.90 17.76
C ARG A 86 7.08 4.10 17.88
N ILE A 87 7.26 4.87 16.80
CA ILE A 87 8.13 6.06 16.80
C ILE A 87 7.60 7.07 17.82
N THR A 88 6.31 7.39 17.80
CA THR A 88 5.68 8.32 18.77
C THR A 88 5.91 7.89 20.22
N LEU A 89 5.78 6.60 20.53
CA LEU A 89 6.03 6.10 21.89
C LEU A 89 7.51 6.24 22.31
N LEU A 90 8.44 5.98 21.40
CA LEU A 90 9.88 6.12 21.66
C LEU A 90 10.30 7.60 21.81
N ASP A 91 9.66 8.49 21.06
CA ASP A 91 9.90 9.94 21.15
C ASP A 91 9.29 10.52 22.43
N PHE A 92 8.13 10.02 22.86
CA PHE A 92 7.47 10.44 24.10
C PHE A 92 8.26 10.02 25.35
N LYS A 93 8.94 8.87 25.31
CA LYS A 93 9.78 8.39 26.41
C LYS A 93 11.15 7.92 25.92
N PRO A 94 12.13 8.84 25.82
CA PRO A 94 13.41 8.55 25.18
C PRO A 94 14.23 7.41 25.83
N GLU A 95 14.02 7.10 27.11
CA GLU A 95 14.71 5.97 27.76
C GLU A 95 14.33 4.62 27.16
N TRP A 96 13.24 4.55 26.38
CA TRP A 96 12.80 3.35 25.67
C TRP A 96 13.58 3.07 24.39
N TRP A 97 14.40 4.00 23.89
CA TRP A 97 15.25 3.77 22.71
C TRP A 97 16.20 2.59 22.89
N LYS A 98 16.54 2.20 24.12
CA LYS A 98 17.29 0.94 24.40
C LYS A 98 16.57 -0.33 23.90
N TYR A 99 15.26 -0.25 23.66
CA TYR A 99 14.42 -1.33 23.14
C TYR A 99 14.06 -1.16 21.66
N GLN A 100 14.78 -0.34 20.88
CA GLN A 100 14.39 -0.05 19.49
C GLN A 100 14.28 -1.33 18.64
N GLN A 101 15.22 -2.26 18.78
CA GLN A 101 15.21 -3.51 18.01
C GLN A 101 14.02 -4.38 18.37
N LYS A 102 13.74 -4.57 19.68
CA LYS A 102 12.61 -5.35 20.16
C LYS A 102 11.28 -4.74 19.71
N SER A 103 11.11 -3.43 19.84
CA SER A 103 9.90 -2.74 19.39
C SER A 103 9.71 -2.81 17.87
N ALA A 104 10.79 -2.74 17.07
CA ALA A 104 10.70 -2.93 15.63
C ALA A 104 10.25 -4.36 15.27
N THR A 105 10.76 -5.37 15.96
CA THR A 105 10.32 -6.77 15.77
C THR A 105 8.85 -6.95 16.13
N ILE A 106 8.38 -6.35 17.22
CA ILE A 106 6.96 -6.37 17.62
C ILE A 106 6.09 -5.77 16.51
N VAL A 107 6.48 -4.63 15.93
CA VAL A 107 5.75 -4.02 14.80
C VAL A 107 5.65 -4.97 13.61
N TRP A 108 6.75 -5.62 13.22
CA TRP A 108 6.73 -6.59 12.13
C TRP A 108 5.84 -7.81 12.43
N VAL A 109 5.90 -8.35 13.64
CA VAL A 109 5.04 -9.47 14.05
C VAL A 109 3.57 -9.06 13.99
N LEU A 110 3.20 -7.92 14.60
CA LEU A 110 1.83 -7.40 14.56
C LEU A 110 1.36 -7.15 13.13
N PHE A 111 2.23 -6.55 12.30
CA PHE A 111 1.97 -6.35 10.88
C PHE A 111 1.63 -7.67 10.20
N PHE A 112 2.47 -8.70 10.27
CA PHE A 112 2.20 -9.96 9.57
C PHE A 112 1.00 -10.72 10.14
N VAL A 113 0.83 -10.75 11.46
CA VAL A 113 -0.31 -11.43 12.11
C VAL A 113 -1.65 -10.86 11.65
N ILE A 114 -1.72 -9.53 11.42
CA ILE A 114 -2.95 -8.86 11.00
C ILE A 114 -3.05 -8.79 9.47
N PHE A 115 -1.95 -8.50 8.78
CA PHE A 115 -1.93 -8.34 7.33
C PHE A 115 -2.21 -9.64 6.60
N ILE A 116 -1.59 -10.76 6.99
CA ILE A 116 -1.74 -12.04 6.28
C ILE A 116 -3.21 -12.46 6.15
N PRO A 117 -4.02 -12.55 7.22
CA PRO A 117 -5.42 -12.94 7.07
C PRO A 117 -6.21 -11.94 6.21
N ILE A 118 -5.97 -10.63 6.36
CA ILE A 118 -6.63 -9.59 5.55
C ILE A 118 -6.25 -9.75 4.06
N ALA A 119 -4.97 -9.91 3.76
CA ALA A 119 -4.46 -10.06 2.42
C ALA A 119 -5.00 -11.33 1.75
N LEU A 120 -5.11 -12.44 2.50
CA LEU A 120 -5.72 -13.68 2.00
C LEU A 120 -7.21 -13.49 1.67
N LEU A 121 -7.96 -12.78 2.51
CA LEU A 121 -9.37 -12.47 2.26
C LEU A 121 -9.55 -11.55 1.05
N MET A 122 -8.73 -10.50 0.94
CA MET A 122 -8.76 -9.61 -0.23
C MET A 122 -8.41 -10.37 -1.50
N PHE A 123 -7.37 -11.21 -1.45
CA PHE A 123 -6.95 -12.01 -2.59
C PHE A 123 -8.00 -13.06 -2.99
N SER A 124 -8.67 -13.70 -2.02
CA SER A 124 -9.76 -14.62 -2.33
C SER A 124 -10.94 -13.91 -2.99
N ASN A 125 -11.26 -12.68 -2.57
CA ASN A 125 -12.31 -11.87 -3.19
C ASN A 125 -11.96 -11.49 -4.64
N ILE A 126 -10.69 -11.21 -4.94
CA ILE A 126 -10.23 -10.96 -6.31
C ILE A 126 -10.43 -12.22 -7.16
N ILE A 127 -10.04 -13.38 -6.65
CA ILE A 127 -10.20 -14.65 -7.36
C ILE A 127 -11.69 -14.97 -7.56
N SER A 128 -12.52 -14.82 -6.54
CA SER A 128 -13.95 -15.11 -6.63
C SER A 128 -14.61 -14.23 -7.69
N HIS A 129 -14.33 -12.93 -7.68
CA HIS A 129 -14.84 -12.01 -8.69
C HIS A 129 -14.42 -12.41 -10.11
N CYS A 130 -13.16 -12.80 -10.31
CA CYS A 130 -12.69 -13.28 -11.61
C CYS A 130 -13.38 -14.58 -12.04
N SER A 131 -13.62 -15.49 -11.10
CA SER A 131 -14.28 -16.77 -11.37
C SER A 131 -15.76 -16.60 -11.73
N GLU A 132 -16.44 -15.65 -11.10
CA GLU A 132 -17.83 -15.29 -11.40
C GLU A 132 -17.95 -14.72 -12.81
N LEU A 133 -17.09 -13.76 -13.17
CA LEU A 133 -17.05 -13.20 -14.53
C LEU A 133 -16.76 -14.28 -15.57
N ALA A 134 -15.82 -15.20 -15.29
CA ALA A 134 -15.52 -16.30 -16.19
C ALA A 134 -16.71 -17.26 -16.37
N ALA A 135 -17.50 -17.49 -15.32
CA ALA A 135 -18.73 -18.30 -15.39
C ALA A 135 -19.82 -17.63 -16.25
N GLU A 136 -19.85 -16.30 -16.29
CA GLU A 136 -20.72 -15.50 -17.16
C GLU A 136 -20.18 -15.35 -18.60
N GLY A 137 -19.00 -15.89 -18.90
CA GLY A 137 -18.34 -15.78 -20.21
C GLY A 137 -17.59 -14.47 -20.44
N ALA A 138 -17.40 -13.66 -19.41
CA ALA A 138 -16.64 -12.42 -19.44
C ALA A 138 -15.18 -12.61 -18.98
N SER A 139 -14.31 -11.64 -19.31
CA SER A 139 -12.90 -11.63 -18.88
C SER A 139 -12.67 -10.56 -17.83
N CYS A 140 -12.05 -10.95 -16.71
CA CYS A 140 -11.62 -10.02 -15.66
C CYS A 140 -10.46 -9.10 -16.07
N TRP A 141 -9.81 -9.38 -17.21
CA TRP A 141 -8.72 -8.55 -17.76
C TRP A 141 -9.22 -7.46 -18.71
N THR A 142 -10.52 -7.40 -18.99
CA THR A 142 -11.09 -6.38 -19.84
C THR A 142 -11.20 -5.07 -19.05
N ILE A 143 -10.58 -4.01 -19.57
CA ILE A 143 -10.71 -2.66 -18.99
C ILE A 143 -11.95 -2.00 -19.59
N PRO A 144 -12.92 -1.54 -18.77
CA PRO A 144 -14.12 -0.88 -19.25
C PRO A 144 -13.77 0.45 -19.92
N ARG A 145 -14.46 0.80 -21.01
CA ARG A 145 -14.21 2.07 -21.72
C ARG A 145 -15.08 3.16 -21.13
N LEU A 146 -14.55 4.38 -21.04
CA LEU A 146 -15.33 5.52 -20.56
C LEU A 146 -16.57 5.79 -21.42
N SER A 147 -16.49 5.53 -22.73
CA SER A 147 -17.62 5.66 -23.67
C SER A 147 -18.84 4.85 -23.27
N ASP A 148 -18.65 3.75 -22.54
CA ASP A 148 -19.75 2.85 -22.16
C ASP A 148 -20.65 3.49 -21.06
N PHE A 149 -20.16 4.54 -20.40
CA PHE A 149 -20.78 5.22 -19.26
C PHE A 149 -21.30 6.62 -19.58
N LEU A 150 -20.89 7.23 -20.69
CA LEU A 150 -21.23 8.61 -21.08
C LEU A 150 -22.57 8.69 -21.85
N GLN A 151 -23.61 8.02 -21.38
CA GLN A 151 -24.93 7.99 -22.02
C GLN A 151 -25.81 9.19 -21.66
#